data_AF-A0A3D2U463-F1
#
_entry.id   AF-A0A3D2U463-F1
#
_cell.length_a   1.000
_cell.length_b   1.000
_cell.length_c   1.000
_cell.angle_alpha   90.00
_cell.angle_beta   90.00
_cell.angle_gamma   90.00
#
_symmetry.space_group_name_H-M   'P 1'
#
loop_
_entity.id
_entity.type
_entity.pdbx_description
1 polymer ?
#
loop_
_entity_poly.entity_id
_entity_poly.type
_entity_poly.pdbx_seq_one_letter_code
_entity_poly.pdbx_strand_id
1 'polypeptide(L)'
;LLKSDRLANYVMTLRKEVLALSRACGVVHPALITSEHLEILDSRFGSATVPQLFGYEPSYGLPSPNDCNTITGLMNSGTTGS
;
A
#
# COMPACT_ATOMS: atom_id res chain seq x y z
N LEU A 1 -2.49 30.67 5.80
CA LEU A 1 -3.05 29.45 5.17
C LEU A 1 -4.49 29.26 5.64
N LEU A 2 -5.43 29.19 4.70
CA LEU A 2 -6.80 28.78 4.96
C LEU A 2 -6.83 27.31 5.40
N LYS A 3 -7.95 26.86 5.98
CA LYS A 3 -8.11 25.43 6.35
C LYS A 3 -7.97 24.52 5.12
N SER A 4 -8.48 24.96 3.97
CA SER A 4 -8.37 24.30 2.67
C SER A 4 -6.91 24.08 2.25
N ASP A 5 -6.07 25.11 2.36
CA ASP A 5 -4.67 25.04 1.91
C ASP A 5 -3.86 24.06 2.77
N ARG A 6 -4.12 24.02 4.08
CA ARG A 6 -3.50 23.04 4.99
C ARG A 6 -3.90 21.62 4.63
N LEU A 7 -5.19 21.40 4.33
CA LEU A 7 -5.68 20.08 3.93
C LEU A 7 -5.04 19.64 2.61
N ALA A 8 -4.95 20.53 1.61
CA ALA A 8 -4.30 20.23 0.35
C ALA A 8 -2.84 19.79 0.54
N ASN A 9 -2.08 20.54 1.36
CA ASN A 9 -0.70 20.19 1.69
C ASN A 9 -0.60 18.85 2.43
N TYR A 10 -1.51 18.58 3.37
CA TYR A 10 -1.54 17.31 4.09
C TYR A 10 -1.78 16.13 3.14
N VAL A 11 -2.77 16.22 2.24
CA VAL A 11 -3.08 15.18 1.27
C VAL A 11 -1.89 14.93 0.32
N MET A 12 -1.18 15.99 -0.09
CA MET A 12 0.02 15.85 -0.93
C MET A 12 1.14 15.10 -0.21
N THR A 13 1.39 15.41 1.07
CA THR A 13 2.39 14.71 1.88
C THR A 13 1.97 13.25 2.11
N LEU A 14 0.72 13.02 2.51
CA LEU A 14 0.18 11.67 2.72
C LEU A 14 0.33 10.81 1.45
N ARG A 15 0.02 11.36 0.27
CA ARG A 15 0.21 10.65 -1.00
C ARG A 15 1.67 10.22 -1.20
N LYS A 16 2.63 11.08 -0.89
CA LYS A 16 4.08 10.75 -1.01
C LYS A 16 4.48 9.63 -0.04
N GLU A 17 4.01 9.71 1.20
CA GLU A 17 4.29 8.71 2.24
C GLU A 17 3.68 7.35 1.89
N VAL A 18 2.42 7.32 1.45
CA VAL A 18 1.74 6.09 1.01
C VAL A 18 2.44 5.44 -0.19
N LEU A 19 2.93 6.24 -1.14
CA LEU A 19 3.72 5.72 -2.26
C LEU A 19 5.10 5.21 -1.81
N ALA A 20 5.74 5.85 -0.84
CA ALA A 20 6.99 5.37 -0.27
C ALA A 20 6.79 4.03 0.46
N LEU A 21 5.73 3.91 1.25
CA LEU A 21 5.34 2.66 1.90
C LEU A 21 5.09 1.55 0.87
N SER A 22 4.33 1.84 -0.19
CA SER A 22 4.05 0.86 -1.26
C SER A 22 5.34 0.31 -1.86
N ARG A 23 6.31 1.20 -2.17
CA ARG A 23 7.63 0.79 -2.68
C ARG A 23 8.42 -0.04 -1.67
N ALA A 24 8.35 0.28 -0.38
CA ALA A 24 9.00 -0.50 0.68
C ALA A 24 8.41 -1.91 0.78
N CYS A 25 7.10 -2.06 0.53
CA CYS A 25 6.42 -3.34 0.39
C CYS A 25 6.69 -4.04 -0.96
N GLY A 26 7.46 -3.45 -1.87
CA GLY A 26 7.77 -4.04 -3.18
C GLY A 26 6.65 -3.91 -4.23
N VAL A 27 5.61 -3.11 -3.96
CA VAL A 27 4.47 -2.93 -4.88
C VAL A 27 4.37 -1.50 -5.40
N VAL A 28 3.80 -1.34 -6.60
CA VAL A 28 3.74 -0.03 -7.28
C VAL A 28 2.58 0.86 -6.79
N HIS A 29 1.60 0.29 -6.09
CA HIS A 29 0.40 1.00 -5.67
C HIS A 29 -0.11 0.47 -4.32
N PRO A 30 -0.64 1.31 -3.41
CA PRO A 30 -1.08 0.90 -2.08
C PRO A 30 -2.20 -0.15 -2.08
N ALA A 31 -3.06 -0.14 -3.10
CA ALA A 31 -4.12 -1.14 -3.24
C ALA A 31 -3.60 -2.58 -3.50
N LEU A 32 -2.30 -2.74 -3.78
CA LEU A 32 -1.66 -4.04 -3.98
C LEU A 32 -0.97 -4.55 -2.71
N ILE A 33 -1.03 -3.80 -1.61
CA ILE A 33 -0.53 -4.26 -0.31
C ILE A 33 -1.57 -5.22 0.29
N THR A 34 -1.13 -6.44 0.55
CA THR A 34 -1.92 -7.52 1.17
C THR A 34 -1.51 -7.78 2.62
N SER A 35 -2.28 -8.61 3.32
CA SER A 35 -1.97 -9.11 4.66
C SER A 35 -0.63 -9.85 4.76
N GLU A 36 -0.05 -10.29 3.64
CA GLU A 36 1.26 -10.94 3.58
C GLU A 36 2.43 -9.97 3.82
N HIS A 37 2.21 -8.67 3.66
CA HIS A 37 3.22 -7.64 3.95
C HIS A 37 3.27 -7.26 5.44
N LEU A 38 2.47 -7.92 6.28
CA LEU A 38 2.30 -7.60 7.70
C LEU A 38 2.72 -8.79 8.56
N GLU A 39 3.67 -8.53 9.46
CA GLU A 39 4.04 -9.44 10.55
C GLU A 39 3.70 -8.82 11.90
N ILE A 40 3.14 -9.65 12.78
CA ILE A 40 2.85 -9.30 14.16
C ILE A 40 3.94 -9.88 15.04
N LEU A 41 4.58 -9.01 15.82
CA LEU A 41 5.58 -9.41 16.82
C LEU A 41 4.90 -9.63 18.17
N ASP A 42 5.26 -10.72 18.84
CA ASP A 42 4.79 -11.01 20.19
C ASP A 42 5.81 -10.59 21.27
N SER A 43 5.37 -10.66 22.54
CA SER A 43 6.19 -10.30 23.71
C SER A 43 7.44 -11.17 23.93
N ARG A 44 7.55 -12.30 23.24
CA ARG A 44 8.63 -13.29 23.35
C ARG A 44 9.55 -13.27 22.12
N PHE A 45 9.53 -12.19 21.34
CA PHE A 45 10.28 -12.05 20.09
C PHE A 45 9.90 -13.07 19.01
N GLY A 46 8.74 -13.71 19.11
CA GLY A 46 8.15 -14.44 17.99
C GLY A 46 7.54 -13.47 16.97
N SER A 47 7.50 -13.87 15.70
CA SER A 47 6.69 -13.20 14.69
C SER A 47 5.82 -14.21 13.94
N ALA A 48 4.65 -13.74 13.53
CA ALA A 48 3.75 -14.49 12.65
C ALA A 48 3.03 -13.52 11.72
N THR A 49 2.73 -13.97 10.51
CA THR A 49 1.99 -13.15 9.54
C THR A 49 0.51 -13.10 9.90
N VAL A 50 -0.19 -12.07 9.40
CA VAL A 50 -1.65 -11.95 9.58
C VAL A 50 -2.41 -13.19 9.07
N PRO A 51 -2.11 -13.77 7.88
CA PRO A 51 -2.69 -15.04 7.44
C PRO A 51 -2.50 -16.20 8.42
N GLN A 52 -1.31 -16.34 9.01
CA GLN A 52 -1.02 -17.43 9.96
C GLN A 52 -1.83 -17.32 11.24
N LEU A 53 -2.05 -16.10 11.74
CA LEU A 53 -2.74 -15.85 12.99
C LEU A 53 -4.26 -15.85 12.85
N PHE A 54 -4.77 -15.33 11.73
CA PHE A 54 -6.20 -15.04 11.56
C PHE A 54 -6.86 -15.80 10.40
N GLY A 55 -6.12 -16.61 9.65
CA GLY A 55 -6.66 -17.41 8.54
C GLY A 55 -7.10 -16.59 7.33
N TYR A 56 -6.44 -15.45 7.07
CA TYR A 56 -6.71 -14.67 5.85
C TYR A 56 -6.19 -15.43 4.62
N GLU A 57 -7.08 -15.70 3.67
CA GLU A 57 -6.69 -16.32 2.41
C GLU A 57 -5.76 -15.41 1.59
N PRO A 58 -4.82 -15.98 0.82
CA PRO A 58 -4.05 -15.24 -0.16
C PRO A 58 -5.01 -14.47 -1.07
N SER A 59 -4.65 -13.24 -1.44
CA SER A 59 -5.46 -12.29 -2.23
C SER A 59 -6.62 -11.55 -1.53
N TYR A 60 -6.90 -11.81 -0.24
CA TYR A 60 -7.86 -10.98 0.49
C TYR A 60 -7.47 -9.50 0.46
N GLY A 61 -8.41 -8.65 0.08
CA GLY A 61 -8.19 -7.20 -0.03
C GLY A 61 -7.57 -6.74 -1.34
N LEU A 62 -7.16 -7.65 -2.24
CA LEU A 62 -6.78 -7.26 -3.59
C LEU A 62 -8.01 -6.86 -4.43
N PRO A 63 -7.89 -5.83 -5.28
CA PRO A 63 -8.85 -5.57 -6.34
C PRO A 63 -8.98 -6.75 -7.30
N SER A 64 -9.92 -6.65 -8.25
CA SER A 64 -10.02 -7.64 -9.31
C SER A 64 -8.70 -7.72 -10.10
N PRO A 65 -8.33 -8.88 -10.69
CA PRO A 65 -7.11 -9.00 -11.48
C PRO A 65 -7.01 -7.97 -12.62
N ASN A 66 -8.15 -7.62 -13.23
CA ASN A 66 -8.21 -6.60 -14.26
C ASN A 66 -7.86 -5.19 -13.72
N ASP A 67 -8.36 -4.85 -12.54
CA ASP A 67 -8.06 -3.57 -11.90
C ASP A 67 -6.60 -3.51 -11.45
N CYS A 68 -6.06 -4.61 -10.92
CA CYS A 68 -4.65 -4.73 -10.57
C CYS A 68 -3.74 -4.46 -11.78
N ASN A 69 -4.05 -5.07 -12.92
CA ASN A 69 -3.32 -4.84 -14.17
C ASN A 69 -3.45 -3.39 -14.66
N THR A 70 -4.66 -2.84 -14.61
CA THR A 70 -4.95 -1.46 -15.04
C THR A 70 -4.16 -0.45 -14.19
N ILE A 71 -4.21 -0.60 -12.87
CA ILE A 71 -3.49 0.27 -11.92
C ILE A 71 -1.98 0.16 -12.13
N THR A 72 -1.47 -1.06 -12.31
CA THR A 72 -0.03 -1.29 -12.55
C THR A 72 0.41 -0.59 -13.84
N GLY A 73 -0.38 -0.70 -14.92
CA GLY A 73 -0.12 0.01 -16.18
C GLY A 73 -0.08 1.53 -15.99
N LEU A 74 -1.07 2.10 -15.30
CA LEU A 74 -1.14 3.54 -15.01
C LEU A 74 0.07 4.02 -14.22
N MET A 75 0.46 3.31 -13.15
CA MET A 75 1.60 3.67 -12.31
C MET A 75 2.93 3.63 -13.07
N ASN A 76 3.09 2.66 -13.97
CA ASN A 76 4.32 2.54 -14.77
C ASN A 76 4.39 3.56 -15.92
N SER A 77 3.25 3.97 -16.48
CA SER A 77 3.18 4.99 -17.54
C SER A 77 3.45 6.42 -17.07
N GLY A 78 3.34 6.70 -15.77
CA GLY A 78 3.51 8.04 -15.19
C GLY A 78 4.95 8.53 -15.00
N THR A 79 5.97 7.74 -15.35
CA THR A 79 7.40 8.08 -15.12
C THR A 79 8.03 8.88 -16.28
N THR A 80 7.33 9.12 -17.39
CA THR A 80 7.87 9.83 -18.58
C THR A 80 7.62 11.35 -18.57
N GLY A 81 7.60 11.98 -17.40
CA GLY A 81 7.32 13.41 -17.27
C GLY A 81 8.25 14.15 -16.31
N SER A 82 9.51 14.35 -16.71
CA SER A 82 10.41 15.41 -16.24
C SER A 82 11.48 15.66 -17.28
#